data_AF-A0A0N4Y6W7-F1
#
_entry.id   AF-A0A0N4Y6W7-F1
#
_cell.length_a   1.000
_cell.length_b   1.000
_cell.length_c   1.000
_cell.angle_alpha   90.00
_cell.angle_beta   90.00
_cell.angle_gamma   90.00
#
_symmetry.space_group_name_H-M   'P 1'
#
loop_
_entity.id
_entity.type
_entity.pdbx_description
1 polymer ?
#
loop_
_entity_poly.entity_id
_entity_poly.type
_entity_poly.pdbx_seq_one_letter_code
_entity_poly.pdbx_strand_id
1 'polypeptide(L)'
;MNQAAGAMAVSPFPAPPEYAQHYTNERISQGAVLPPPPVQSNIKQLYPTKYDWKTEMKKLNRSVVVAFLDLLDILVRCPDHPERNEKINDIQTIFINMHHLINEYRPLQASARDTLRMMQSQQLKELKKTVKRFK
;
A
#
# COMPACT_ATOMS: atom_id res chain seq x y z
N MET A 1 40.09 -26.47 -3.26
CA MET A 1 39.52 -25.11 -3.24
C MET A 1 38.90 -24.82 -4.60
N ASN A 2 37.58 -24.95 -4.72
CA ASN A 2 36.77 -24.11 -5.62
C ASN A 2 35.30 -24.38 -5.31
N GLN A 3 34.67 -23.48 -4.54
CA GLN A 3 33.23 -23.45 -4.36
C GLN A 3 32.62 -22.93 -5.66
N ALA A 4 31.82 -23.79 -6.32
CA ALA A 4 30.99 -23.41 -7.44
C ALA A 4 29.96 -22.38 -6.96
N ALA A 5 30.04 -21.17 -7.49
CA ALA A 5 29.08 -20.11 -7.27
C ALA A 5 27.70 -20.59 -7.70
N GLY A 6 26.81 -20.82 -6.73
CA GLY A 6 25.40 -21.08 -6.98
C GLY A 6 24.81 -19.88 -7.72
N ALA A 7 24.35 -20.12 -8.94
CA ALA A 7 23.61 -19.13 -9.72
C ALA A 7 22.39 -18.68 -8.90
N MET A 8 22.49 -17.48 -8.31
CA MET A 8 21.33 -16.85 -7.68
C MET A 8 20.30 -16.61 -8.78
N ALA A 9 19.18 -17.31 -8.70
CA ALA A 9 18.03 -17.05 -9.54
C ALA A 9 17.54 -15.61 -9.24
N VAL A 10 18.04 -14.64 -9.99
CA VAL A 10 17.59 -13.25 -9.89
C VAL A 10 16.22 -13.21 -10.56
N SER A 11 15.18 -13.27 -9.73
CA SER A 11 13.83 -12.96 -10.15
C SER A 11 13.84 -11.66 -10.99
N PRO A 12 13.11 -11.58 -12.12
CA PRO A 12 12.99 -10.35 -12.88
C PRO A 12 12.24 -9.26 -12.09
N PHE A 13 11.63 -9.62 -10.95
CA PHE A 13 11.02 -8.69 -10.03
C PHE A 13 12.07 -8.06 -9.11
N PRO A 14 11.97 -6.74 -8.82
CA PRO A 14 12.86 -6.08 -7.89
C PRO A 14 12.81 -6.76 -6.52
N ALA A 15 13.96 -6.82 -5.85
CA ALA A 15 14.01 -7.28 -4.47
C ALA A 15 13.05 -6.43 -3.62
N PRO A 16 12.33 -7.04 -2.65
CA PRO A 16 11.48 -6.29 -1.74
C PRO A 16 12.28 -5.15 -1.10
N PRO A 17 11.68 -3.96 -0.90
CA PRO A 17 12.35 -2.86 -0.22
C PRO A 17 12.90 -3.29 1.14
N GLU A 18 14.04 -2.75 1.56
CA GLU A 18 14.73 -3.12 2.79
C GLU A 18 13.83 -3.03 4.03
N TYR A 19 12.95 -2.02 4.09
CA TYR A 19 12.00 -1.84 5.19
C TYR A 19 10.95 -2.96 5.30
N ALA A 20 10.70 -3.73 4.23
CA ALA A 20 9.76 -4.85 4.25
C ALA A 20 10.23 -5.96 5.20
N GLN A 21 11.54 -6.06 5.47
CA GLN A 21 12.11 -7.01 6.42
C GLN A 21 11.64 -6.77 7.86
N HIS A 22 11.15 -5.57 8.17
CA HIS A 22 10.67 -5.21 9.50
C HIS A 22 9.18 -5.56 9.74
N TYR A 23 8.47 -6.05 8.73
CA TYR A 23 7.08 -6.51 8.82
C TYR A 23 7.02 -7.98 9.30
N THR A 24 7.54 -8.25 10.51
CA THR A 24 7.50 -9.58 11.12
C THR A 24 6.27 -9.77 12.01
N ASN A 25 5.78 -11.01 12.14
CA ASN A 25 4.60 -11.32 12.97
C ASN A 25 4.71 -10.79 14.42
N GLU A 26 5.92 -10.76 14.98
CA GLU A 26 6.20 -10.30 16.34
C GLU A 26 6.17 -8.78 16.47
N ARG A 27 6.71 -8.04 15.49
CA ARG A 27 6.63 -6.57 15.50
C ARG A 27 5.22 -6.07 15.18
N ILE A 28 4.52 -6.82 14.34
CA ILE A 28 3.12 -6.60 13.97
C ILE A 28 2.19 -6.78 15.19
N SER A 29 2.41 -7.83 16.00
CA SER A 29 1.62 -8.08 17.22
C SER A 29 1.90 -7.05 18.32
N GLN A 30 3.12 -6.51 18.37
CA GLN A 30 3.53 -5.45 19.29
C GLN A 30 3.15 -4.03 18.80
N GLY A 31 2.54 -3.89 17.62
CA GLY A 31 2.21 -2.60 17.03
C GLY A 31 3.43 -1.75 16.62
N ALA A 32 4.64 -2.34 16.64
CA ALA A 32 5.90 -1.68 16.35
C ALA A 32 6.28 -1.76 14.85
N VAL A 33 5.29 -1.57 13.98
CA VAL A 33 5.48 -1.55 12.52
C VAL A 33 5.86 -0.13 12.11
N LEU A 34 7.07 0.02 11.55
CA LEU A 34 7.48 1.32 11.01
C LEU A 34 6.58 1.67 9.82
N PRO A 35 6.02 2.90 9.78
CA PRO A 35 5.31 3.36 8.61
C PRO A 35 6.26 3.28 7.39
N PRO A 36 5.75 2.94 6.20
CA PRO A 36 6.56 3.00 4.98
C PRO A 36 7.15 4.41 4.83
N PRO A 37 8.33 4.55 4.20
CA PRO A 37 9.01 5.82 4.08
C PRO A 37 8.06 6.90 3.52
N PRO A 38 8.10 8.13 4.08
CA PRO A 38 7.25 9.21 3.62
C PRO A 38 7.54 9.47 2.15
N VAL A 39 6.47 9.54 1.36
CA VAL A 39 6.58 9.92 -0.06
C VAL A 39 6.90 11.42 -0.09
N GLN A 40 7.66 11.83 -1.10
CA GLN A 40 8.31 13.14 -1.17
C GLN A 40 7.35 14.31 -0.85
N SER A 41 7.78 15.18 0.07
CA SER A 41 6.97 16.15 0.83
C SER A 41 6.51 17.39 0.05
N ASN A 42 6.74 17.43 -1.26
CA ASN A 42 6.57 18.60 -2.12
C ASN A 42 5.25 18.60 -2.92
N ILE A 43 4.28 17.76 -2.54
CA ILE A 43 3.01 17.61 -3.26
C ILE A 43 1.84 18.01 -2.36
N LYS A 44 0.91 18.80 -2.93
CA LYS A 44 -0.29 19.28 -2.24
C LYS A 44 -1.13 18.10 -1.76
N GLN A 45 -1.32 18.02 -0.44
CA GLN A 45 -2.24 17.06 0.15
C GLN A 45 -3.68 17.42 -0.20
N LEU A 46 -4.42 16.48 -0.79
CA LEU A 46 -5.79 16.69 -1.27
C LEU A 46 -6.87 16.28 -0.27
N TYR A 47 -6.50 15.83 0.93
CA TYR A 47 -7.40 15.36 1.98
C TYR A 47 -7.08 16.00 3.34
N PRO A 48 -8.09 16.22 4.22
CA PRO A 48 -7.90 16.88 5.52
C PRO A 48 -7.15 15.99 6.53
N THR A 49 -6.68 16.55 7.64
CA THR A 49 -5.89 15.82 8.67
C THR A 49 -6.70 14.74 9.44
N LYS A 50 -8.03 14.89 9.53
CA LYS A 50 -8.94 13.88 10.08
C LYS A 50 -9.88 13.41 8.98
N TYR A 51 -9.78 12.15 8.61
CA TYR A 51 -10.52 11.63 7.44
C TYR A 51 -10.76 10.12 7.53
N ASP A 52 -11.79 9.66 6.82
CA ASP A 52 -12.00 8.22 6.57
C ASP A 52 -11.31 7.85 5.24
N TRP A 53 -10.28 7.01 5.33
CA TRP A 53 -9.45 6.61 4.18
C TRP A 53 -10.28 6.04 3.02
N LYS A 54 -11.37 5.31 3.31
CA LYS A 54 -12.22 4.72 2.26
C LYS A 54 -12.95 5.79 1.48
N THR A 55 -13.44 6.80 2.18
CA THR A 55 -14.19 7.90 1.60
C THR A 55 -13.28 8.79 0.76
N GLU A 56 -12.10 9.13 1.26
CA GLU A 56 -11.12 9.94 0.52
C GLU A 56 -10.55 9.18 -0.68
N MET A 57 -10.26 7.88 -0.55
CA MET A 57 -9.83 7.05 -1.68
C MET A 57 -10.89 7.01 -2.80
N LYS A 58 -12.17 6.88 -2.44
CA LYS A 58 -13.27 6.92 -3.43
C LYS A 58 -13.39 8.27 -4.11
N LYS A 59 -13.19 9.38 -3.39
CA LYS A 59 -13.19 10.73 -3.97
C LYS A 59 -12.04 10.92 -4.95
N LEU A 60 -10.82 10.55 -4.55
CA LEU A 60 -9.66 10.61 -5.43
C LEU A 60 -9.85 9.72 -6.68
N ASN A 61 -10.44 8.53 -6.54
CA ASN A 61 -10.73 7.65 -7.68
C ASN A 61 -11.69 8.30 -8.68
N ARG A 62 -12.77 8.93 -8.20
CA ARG A 62 -13.68 9.69 -9.07
C ARG A 62 -12.95 10.86 -9.74
N SER A 63 -12.12 11.58 -8.97
CA SER A 63 -11.34 12.71 -9.47
C SER A 63 -10.36 12.31 -10.57
N VAL A 64 -9.70 11.15 -10.44
CA VAL A 64 -8.74 10.67 -11.45
C VAL A 64 -9.44 10.30 -12.76
N VAL A 65 -10.63 9.71 -12.67
CA VAL A 65 -11.43 9.36 -13.85
C VAL A 65 -11.89 10.62 -14.58
N VAL A 66 -12.36 11.64 -13.86
CA VAL A 66 -12.75 12.91 -14.47
C VAL A 66 -11.55 13.59 -15.12
N ALA A 67 -10.41 13.69 -14.42
CA ALA A 67 -9.19 14.29 -14.98
C ALA A 67 -8.68 13.53 -16.24
N PHE A 68 -8.84 12.21 -16.27
CA PHE A 68 -8.51 11.41 -17.44
C PHE A 68 -9.47 11.65 -18.62
N LEU A 69 -10.78 11.78 -18.37
CA LEU A 69 -11.75 12.10 -19.41
C LEU A 69 -11.52 13.50 -19.98
N ASP A 70 -11.21 14.49 -19.13
CA ASP A 70 -10.84 15.83 -19.58
C ASP A 70 -9.57 15.80 -20.45
N LEU A 71 -8.57 15.00 -20.06
CA LEU A 71 -7.35 14.82 -20.84
C LEU A 71 -7.65 14.18 -22.21
N LEU A 72 -8.48 13.14 -22.26
CA LEU A 72 -8.89 12.51 -23.52
C LEU A 72 -9.58 13.51 -24.46
N ASP A 73 -10.46 14.35 -23.91
CA ASP A 73 -11.19 15.35 -24.66
C ASP A 73 -10.25 16.44 -25.24
N ILE A 74 -9.24 16.86 -24.47
CA ILE A 74 -8.18 17.75 -24.97
C ILE A 74 -7.40 17.06 -26.10
N LEU A 75 -7.02 15.80 -25.95
CA LEU A 75 -6.26 15.07 -26.96
C LEU A 75 -7.04 14.86 -28.27
N VAL A 76 -8.36 14.67 -28.18
CA VAL A 76 -9.24 14.55 -29.36
C VAL A 76 -9.42 15.89 -30.06
N ARG A 77 -9.53 16.99 -29.31
CA ARG A 77 -9.78 18.33 -29.90
C ARG A 77 -8.51 19.03 -30.36
N CYS A 78 -7.51 19.15 -29.50
CA CYS A 78 -6.26 19.88 -29.73
C CYS A 78 -5.09 19.24 -28.93
N PRO A 79 -4.35 18.28 -29.51
CA PRO A 79 -3.32 17.53 -28.79
C PRO A 79 -2.11 18.36 -28.34
N ASP A 80 -1.83 19.48 -29.01
CA ASP A 80 -0.71 20.38 -28.70
C ASP A 80 -1.06 21.48 -27.68
N HIS A 81 -2.28 21.45 -27.12
CA HIS A 81 -2.71 22.47 -26.18
C HIS A 81 -1.94 22.36 -24.84
N PRO A 82 -1.47 23.47 -24.24
CA PRO A 82 -0.70 23.46 -22.99
C PRO A 82 -1.47 22.85 -21.81
N GLU A 83 -2.81 22.92 -21.80
CA GLU A 83 -3.68 22.31 -20.77
C GLU A 83 -3.51 20.78 -20.65
N ARG A 84 -3.02 20.12 -21.72
CA ARG A 84 -2.66 18.70 -21.66
C ARG A 84 -1.70 18.41 -20.51
N ASN A 85 -0.66 19.23 -20.38
CA ASN A 85 0.37 19.04 -19.36
C ASN A 85 -0.18 19.34 -17.95
N GLU A 86 -1.09 20.30 -17.83
CA GLU A 86 -1.79 20.58 -16.56
C GLU A 86 -2.62 19.36 -16.11
N LYS A 87 -3.41 18.76 -17.00
CA LYS A 87 -4.18 17.55 -16.67
C LYS A 87 -3.31 16.35 -16.33
N ILE A 88 -2.16 16.20 -16.98
CA ILE A 88 -1.18 15.16 -16.62
C ILE A 88 -0.64 15.40 -15.20
N ASN A 89 -0.30 16.64 -14.85
CA ASN A 89 0.16 17.00 -13.50
C ASN A 89 -0.94 16.80 -12.44
N ASP A 90 -2.20 17.08 -12.77
CA ASP A 90 -3.35 16.81 -11.89
C ASP A 90 -3.47 15.30 -11.61
N ILE A 91 -3.39 14.48 -12.66
CA ILE A 91 -3.44 13.02 -12.53
C ILE A 91 -2.29 12.51 -11.68
N GLN A 92 -1.06 12.98 -11.92
CA GLN A 92 0.12 12.63 -11.11
C GLN A 92 -0.09 12.99 -9.63
N THR A 93 -0.60 14.19 -9.36
CA THR A 93 -0.89 14.66 -8.01
C THR A 93 -1.92 13.77 -7.31
N ILE A 94 -2.99 13.36 -8.02
CA ILE A 94 -4.02 12.47 -7.48
C ILE A 94 -3.43 11.10 -7.14
N PHE A 95 -2.62 10.51 -8.02
CA PHE A 95 -2.00 9.21 -7.77
C PHE A 95 -1.03 9.23 -6.59
N ILE A 96 -0.27 10.31 -6.42
CA ILE A 96 0.64 10.44 -5.28
C ILE A 96 -0.16 10.58 -3.98
N ASN A 97 -1.26 11.33 -3.98
CA ASN A 97 -2.18 11.38 -2.85
C ASN A 97 -2.81 10.01 -2.53
N MET A 98 -3.22 9.23 -3.53
CA MET A 98 -3.69 7.86 -3.30
C MET A 98 -2.59 6.97 -2.72
N HIS A 99 -1.35 7.11 -3.18
CA HIS A 99 -0.23 6.36 -2.67
C HIS A 99 0.03 6.66 -1.19
N HIS A 100 -0.08 7.93 -0.77
CA HIS A 100 -0.06 8.32 0.64
C HIS A 100 -1.17 7.62 1.45
N LEU A 101 -2.42 7.69 0.98
CA LEU A 101 -3.57 7.06 1.64
C LEU A 101 -3.39 5.54 1.80
N ILE A 102 -2.88 4.87 0.76
CA ILE A 102 -2.58 3.43 0.80
C ILE A 102 -1.48 3.16 1.83
N ASN A 103 -0.44 3.99 1.85
CA ASN A 103 0.69 3.84 2.76
C ASN A 103 0.28 4.02 4.22
N GLU A 104 -0.60 4.97 4.53
CA GLU A 104 -1.19 5.13 5.87
C GLU A 104 -2.11 3.96 6.25
N TYR A 105 -2.73 3.30 5.27
CA TYR A 105 -3.55 2.10 5.51
C TYR A 105 -2.74 0.81 5.73
N ARG A 106 -1.50 0.73 5.24
CA ARG A 106 -0.67 -0.49 5.33
C ARG A 106 -0.50 -1.02 6.77
N PRO A 107 -0.19 -0.20 7.78
CA PRO A 107 -0.10 -0.67 9.17
C PRO A 107 -1.47 -1.14 9.71
N LEU A 108 -2.57 -0.50 9.35
CA LEU A 108 -3.93 -0.91 9.73
C LEU A 108 -4.33 -2.26 9.13
N GLN A 109 -3.88 -2.56 7.91
CA GLN A 109 -4.13 -3.82 7.20
C GLN A 109 -3.28 -4.98 7.76
N ALA A 110 -2.01 -4.72 8.11
CA ALA A 110 -1.08 -5.76 8.60
C ALA A 110 -1.17 -6.00 10.13
N SER A 111 -1.36 -4.95 10.94
CA SER A 111 -1.25 -5.01 12.41
C SER A 111 -2.48 -5.59 13.12
N ALA A 112 -3.71 -5.36 12.63
CA ALA A 112 -4.89 -5.57 13.47
C ALA A 112 -5.81 -6.76 13.09
N ARG A 113 -5.98 -7.09 11.81
CA ARG A 113 -7.10 -7.98 11.40
C ARG A 113 -6.75 -9.42 11.12
N ASP A 114 -5.66 -9.70 10.43
CA ASP A 114 -5.39 -11.05 9.92
C ASP A 114 -4.40 -11.80 10.81
N THR A 115 -3.34 -11.12 11.26
CA THR A 115 -2.36 -11.67 12.20
C THR A 115 -3.01 -12.08 13.53
N LEU A 116 -3.83 -11.20 14.11
CA LEU A 116 -4.52 -11.49 15.38
C LEU A 116 -5.58 -12.60 15.23
N ARG A 117 -6.38 -12.58 14.14
CA ARG A 117 -7.37 -13.65 13.87
C ARG A 117 -6.71 -15.01 13.73
N MET A 118 -5.59 -15.07 13.03
CA MET A 118 -4.88 -16.32 12.79
C MET A 118 -4.25 -16.84 14.09
N MET A 119 -3.66 -15.95 14.91
CA MET A 119 -3.13 -16.29 16.23
C MET A 119 -4.21 -16.81 17.18
N GLN A 120 -5.37 -16.14 17.26
CA GLN A 120 -6.50 -16.59 18.09
C GLN A 120 -7.08 -17.92 17.61
N SER A 121 -7.16 -18.12 16.29
CA SER A 121 -7.62 -19.38 15.69
C SER A 121 -6.66 -20.54 15.99
N GLN A 122 -5.35 -20.27 16.06
CA GLN A 122 -4.33 -21.25 16.41
C GLN A 122 -4.44 -21.66 17.89
N GLN A 123 -4.57 -20.69 18.80
CA GLN A 123 -4.76 -20.94 20.23
C GLN A 123 -6.00 -21.79 20.50
N LEU A 124 -7.12 -21.48 19.82
CA LEU A 124 -8.35 -22.28 19.90
C LEU A 124 -8.18 -23.73 19.42
N LYS A 125 -7.36 -23.96 18.38
CA LYS A 125 -7.07 -25.31 17.89
C LYS A 125 -6.23 -26.11 18.88
N GLU A 126 -5.19 -25.52 19.45
CA GLU A 126 -4.35 -26.20 20.44
C GLU A 126 -5.13 -26.52 21.71
N LEU A 127 -5.96 -25.59 22.19
CA LEU A 127 -6.80 -25.83 23.36
C LEU A 127 -7.81 -26.98 23.12
N LYS A 128 -8.40 -27.06 21.92
CA LYS A 128 -9.26 -28.19 21.53
C LYS A 128 -8.51 -29.51 21.48
N LYS A 129 -7.27 -29.55 20.99
CA LYS A 129 -6.44 -30.78 20.98
C LYS A 129 -6.10 -31.23 22.39
N THR A 130 -5.72 -30.29 23.25
CA THR A 130 -5.39 -30.54 24.65
C THR A 130 -6.60 -31.11 25.38
N VAL A 131 -7.78 -30.48 25.28
CA VAL A 131 -9.02 -30.99 25.88
C VAL A 131 -9.38 -32.39 25.36
N LYS A 132 -9.15 -32.67 24.07
CA LYS A 132 -9.40 -33.98 23.47
C LYS A 132 -8.39 -35.06 23.91
N ARG A 133 -7.21 -34.67 24.37
CA ARG A 133 -6.17 -35.57 24.89
C ARG A 133 -6.41 -35.96 26.36
N PHE A 134 -7.13 -35.12 27.10
CA PHE A 134 -7.50 -35.33 28.51
C PHE A 134 -8.89 -35.95 28.69
N LYS A 135 -9.60 -36.25 27.60
CA LYS A 135 -10.81 -37.08 27.56
C LYS A 135 -10.45 -38.45 27.01
#